data_AF-A0A151UE41-F1
#
_entry.id   AF-A0A151UE41-F1
#
_cell.length_a   1.000
_cell.length_b   1.000
_cell.length_c   1.000
_cell.angle_alpha   90.00
_cell.angle_beta   90.00
_cell.angle_gamma   90.00
#
_symmetry.space_group_name_H-M   'P 1'
#
loop_
_entity.id
_entity.type
_entity.pdbx_description
1 polymer ?
#
loop_
_entity_poly.entity_id
_entity_poly.type
_entity_poly.pdbx_seq_one_letter_code
_entity_poly.pdbx_strand_id
1 'polypeptide(L)'
;MGMGWFPEDDSKLTMPEIFSYPASPHLATKIDGREIDFAKIERATQQLAEKYEVVLLEGAGGLMVPLTTDLLSIDYIATKQLPVILVSSGRLGSINHTILSLEALKSRGLELYALAYNLNDESQDELISKDTATYLKAYLATHFPQALWIDIPVLK
;
A
#
# COMPACT_ATOMS: atom_id res chain seq x y z
N MET A 1 12.62 -5.60 -0.39
CA MET A 1 12.81 -5.54 -1.86
C MET A 1 14.04 -6.30 -2.39
N GLY A 2 14.66 -7.25 -1.68
CA GLY A 2 15.81 -8.02 -2.21
C GLY A 2 17.08 -7.20 -2.55
N MET A 3 17.04 -5.88 -2.38
CA MET A 3 18.10 -4.94 -2.76
C MET A 3 19.10 -4.64 -1.64
N GLY A 4 19.03 -5.37 -0.52
CA GLY A 4 19.88 -5.13 0.65
C GLY A 4 19.55 -3.85 1.41
N TRP A 5 20.50 -3.42 2.23
CA TRP A 5 20.44 -2.23 3.08
C TRP A 5 21.07 -1.04 2.35
N PHE A 6 20.40 0.11 2.37
CA PHE A 6 20.83 1.36 1.75
C PHE A 6 21.42 2.31 2.80
N PRO A 7 22.34 3.22 2.43
CA PRO A 7 22.86 4.24 3.37
C PRO A 7 21.76 5.09 4.03
N GLU A 8 20.65 5.31 3.33
CA GLU A 8 19.47 6.01 3.83
C GLU A 8 18.82 5.31 5.02
N ASP A 9 18.90 3.97 5.06
CA ASP A 9 18.34 3.16 6.14
C ASP A 9 19.10 3.40 7.46
N ASP A 10 20.41 3.66 7.41
CA ASP A 10 21.23 3.96 8.60
C ASP A 10 20.76 5.23 9.31
N SER A 11 20.38 6.24 8.54
CA SER A 11 19.81 7.49 9.05
C SER A 11 18.30 7.42 9.31
N LYS A 12 17.67 6.26 9.03
CA LYS A 12 16.22 6.03 9.11
C LYS A 12 15.42 6.93 8.17
N LEU A 13 16.03 7.42 7.09
CA LEU A 13 15.34 8.28 6.12
C LEU A 13 14.19 7.54 5.42
N THR A 14 14.34 6.23 5.21
CA THR A 14 13.32 5.33 4.64
C THR A 14 12.22 4.92 5.63
N MET A 15 12.44 5.16 6.93
CA MET A 15 11.55 4.79 8.03
C MET A 15 11.54 5.89 9.10
N PRO A 16 11.11 7.11 8.75
CA PRO A 16 11.28 8.28 9.61
C PRO A 16 10.50 8.17 10.93
N GLU A 17 9.41 7.40 10.94
CA GLU A 17 8.57 7.18 12.12
C GLU A 17 8.61 5.70 12.55
N ILE A 18 9.23 5.43 13.70
CA ILE A 18 9.33 4.10 14.30
C ILE A 18 8.74 4.14 15.71
N PHE A 19 7.88 3.18 16.02
CA PHE A 19 7.26 3.02 17.33
C PHE A 19 7.71 1.73 18.00
N SER A 20 7.61 1.66 19.33
CA SER A 20 8.14 0.55 20.12
C SER A 20 7.33 -0.74 20.00
N TYR A 21 6.04 -0.63 19.68
CA TYR A 21 5.11 -1.76 19.68
C TYR A 21 4.55 -2.06 18.29
N PRO A 22 4.58 -3.33 17.82
CA PRO A 22 4.12 -3.71 16.48
C PRO A 22 2.58 -3.80 16.44
N ALA A 23 1.93 -2.65 16.34
CA ALA A 23 0.48 -2.52 16.23
C ALA A 23 0.09 -1.50 15.15
N SER A 24 -1.22 -1.31 14.95
CA SER A 24 -1.73 -0.21 14.11
C SER A 24 -1.16 1.13 14.61
N PRO A 25 -0.85 2.08 13.71
CA PRO A 25 -0.20 3.34 14.08
C PRO A 25 -0.93 4.10 15.21
N HIS A 26 -2.26 4.16 15.20
CA HIS A 26 -3.03 4.81 16.27
C HIS A 26 -2.82 4.20 17.67
N LEU A 27 -2.54 2.89 17.75
CA LEU A 27 -2.29 2.21 19.03
C LEU A 27 -0.83 2.37 19.44
N ALA A 28 0.08 2.30 18.46
CA ALA A 28 1.51 2.44 18.68
C ALA A 28 1.87 3.84 19.22
N THR A 29 1.27 4.90 18.65
CA THR A 29 1.38 6.28 19.14
C THR A 29 0.92 6.43 20.59
N LYS A 30 -0.23 5.81 20.93
CA LYS A 30 -0.78 5.81 22.29
C LYS A 30 0.14 5.10 23.29
N ILE A 31 0.74 3.97 22.91
CA ILE A 31 1.67 3.21 23.76
C ILE A 31 2.95 4.02 24.02
N ASP A 32 3.49 4.65 22.99
CA ASP A 32 4.73 5.43 23.07
C ASP A 32 4.52 6.84 23.66
N GLY A 33 3.26 7.28 23.82
CA GLY A 33 2.92 8.60 24.33
C GLY A 33 3.32 9.75 23.39
N ARG A 34 3.40 9.50 22.08
CA ARG A 34 3.76 10.49 21.07
C ARG A 34 2.98 10.28 19.78
N GLU A 35 2.70 11.38 19.08
CA GLU A 35 2.03 11.36 17.78
C GLU A 35 3.00 11.09 16.61
N ILE A 36 2.43 10.81 15.44
CA ILE A 36 3.15 10.73 14.16
C ILE A 36 3.52 12.15 13.70
N ASP A 37 4.80 12.40 13.40
CA ASP A 37 5.21 13.63 12.72
C ASP A 37 5.09 13.47 11.18
N PHE A 38 3.93 13.83 10.65
CA PHE A 38 3.67 13.79 9.20
C PHE A 38 4.62 14.69 8.40
N ALA A 39 5.02 15.83 8.95
CA ALA A 39 5.96 16.73 8.28
C ALA A 39 7.35 16.09 8.15
N LYS A 40 7.75 15.22 9.09
CA LYS A 40 8.98 14.41 8.97
C LYS A 40 8.88 13.39 7.84
N ILE A 41 7.74 12.72 7.69
CA ILE A 41 7.49 11.79 6.57
C ILE A 41 7.59 12.54 5.23
N GLU A 42 6.99 13.72 5.13
CA GLU A 42 7.02 14.54 3.91
C GLU A 42 8.44 15.01 3.56
N ARG A 43 9.20 15.51 4.55
CA ARG A 43 10.60 15.91 4.35
C ARG A 43 11.47 14.73 3.92
N ALA A 44 11.26 13.56 4.50
CA ALA A 44 11.99 12.35 4.13
C ALA A 44 11.67 11.91 2.70
N THR A 45 10.38 11.93 2.34
CA THR A 45 9.90 11.64 0.99
C THR A 45 10.53 12.58 -0.04
N GLN A 46 10.56 13.88 0.24
CA GLN A 46 11.17 14.87 -0.65
C GLN A 46 12.67 14.64 -0.83
N GLN A 47 13.41 14.40 0.26
CA GLN A 47 14.85 14.11 0.17
C GLN A 47 15.15 12.85 -0.64
N LEU A 48 14.32 11.81 -0.50
CA LEU A 48 14.44 10.61 -1.32
C LEU A 48 14.11 10.91 -2.80
N ALA A 49 13.10 11.73 -3.07
CA ALA A 49 12.72 12.12 -4.43
C ALA A 49 13.77 12.99 -5.13
N GLU A 50 14.60 13.72 -4.39
CA GLU A 50 15.76 14.45 -4.93
C GLU A 50 16.91 13.50 -5.33
N LYS A 51 16.96 12.30 -4.73
CA LYS A 51 18.05 11.32 -4.95
C LYS A 51 17.68 10.21 -5.92
N TYR A 52 16.41 9.83 -6.00
CA TYR A 52 15.91 8.69 -6.77
C TYR A 52 14.85 9.13 -7.77
N GLU A 53 14.87 8.51 -8.95
CA GLU A 53 13.86 8.77 -10.00
C GLU A 53 12.46 8.34 -9.57
N VAL A 54 12.37 7.28 -8.76
CA VAL A 54 11.11 6.74 -8.24
C VAL A 54 11.25 6.48 -6.74
N VAL A 55 10.27 6.96 -5.98
CA VAL A 55 10.13 6.68 -4.55
C VAL A 55 8.82 5.93 -4.34
N LEU A 56 8.92 4.72 -3.80
CA LEU A 56 7.75 3.93 -3.41
C LEU A 56 7.47 4.18 -1.92
N LEU A 57 6.25 4.62 -1.62
CA LEU A 57 5.77 4.81 -0.25
C LEU A 57 4.93 3.61 0.15
N GLU A 58 5.47 2.77 1.03
CA GLU A 58 4.74 1.66 1.61
C GLU A 58 3.92 2.15 2.82
N GLY A 59 2.61 1.93 2.79
CA GLY A 59 1.73 2.24 3.91
C GLY A 59 1.85 1.21 5.04
N ALA A 60 1.42 1.60 6.24
CA ALA A 60 1.35 0.69 7.39
C ALA A 60 -0.01 -0.05 7.41
N GLY A 61 -0.04 -1.26 6.87
CA GLY A 61 -1.25 -2.10 6.80
C GLY A 61 -2.19 -1.73 5.65
N GLY A 62 -3.50 -1.87 5.85
CA GLY A 62 -4.51 -1.63 4.81
C GLY A 62 -4.91 -0.15 4.64
N LEU A 63 -5.64 0.15 3.56
CA LEU A 63 -6.12 1.50 3.22
C LEU A 63 -6.90 2.19 4.35
N MET A 64 -7.72 1.43 5.08
CA MET A 64 -8.58 1.95 6.15
C MET A 64 -7.91 1.87 7.53
N VAL A 65 -6.60 1.60 7.61
CA VAL A 65 -5.89 1.61 8.90
C VAL A 65 -5.81 3.04 9.43
N PRO A 66 -6.12 3.26 10.73
CA PRO A 66 -5.99 4.57 11.34
C PRO A 66 -4.52 4.92 11.58
N LEU A 67 -4.10 6.05 11.01
CA LEU A 67 -2.82 6.70 11.32
C LEU A 67 -2.92 7.43 12.67
N THR A 68 -4.05 8.12 12.88
CA THR A 68 -4.45 8.74 14.14
C THR A 68 -5.90 8.37 14.46
N THR A 69 -6.49 8.92 15.53
CA THR A 69 -7.92 8.75 15.85
C THR A 69 -8.86 9.32 14.78
N ASP A 70 -8.39 10.31 14.01
CA ASP A 70 -9.22 11.10 13.10
C ASP A 70 -8.71 11.08 11.64
N LEU A 71 -7.68 10.28 11.36
CA LEU A 71 -7.07 10.19 10.03
C LEU A 71 -6.78 8.74 9.65
N LEU A 72 -7.38 8.28 8.55
CA LEU A 72 -7.07 6.99 7.94
C LEU A 72 -5.95 7.13 6.90
N SER A 73 -5.23 6.04 6.65
CA SER A 73 -4.18 5.98 5.62
C SER A 73 -4.67 6.45 4.25
N ILE A 74 -5.85 6.00 3.82
CA ILE A 74 -6.44 6.37 2.53
C ILE A 74 -6.78 7.86 2.44
N ASP A 75 -7.15 8.49 3.56
CA ASP A 75 -7.46 9.93 3.59
C ASP A 75 -6.17 10.75 3.48
N TYR A 76 -5.11 10.33 4.17
CA TYR A 76 -3.77 10.91 4.02
C TYR A 76 -3.30 10.84 2.55
N ILE A 77 -3.37 9.67 1.92
CA ILE A 77 -3.01 9.47 0.51
C ILE A 77 -3.84 10.39 -0.40
N ALA A 78 -5.15 10.50 -0.15
CA ALA A 78 -6.05 11.40 -0.88
C ALA A 78 -5.64 12.87 -0.75
N THR A 79 -5.28 13.34 0.46
CA THR A 79 -4.83 14.73 0.65
C THR A 79 -3.56 15.05 -0.13
N LYS A 80 -2.70 14.05 -0.34
CA LYS A 80 -1.43 14.18 -1.08
C LYS A 80 -1.59 13.89 -2.58
N GLN A 81 -2.77 13.46 -3.03
CA GLN A 81 -3.05 13.09 -4.43
C GLN A 81 -2.03 12.10 -4.99
N LEU A 82 -1.59 11.15 -4.16
CA LEU A 82 -0.60 10.17 -4.58
C LEU A 82 -1.28 9.05 -5.40
N PRO A 83 -0.72 8.65 -6.55
CA PRO A 83 -1.19 7.49 -7.28
C PRO A 83 -0.98 6.22 -6.46
N VAL A 84 -1.93 5.29 -6.53
CA VAL A 84 -1.93 4.08 -5.70
C VAL A 84 -1.61 2.82 -6.50
N ILE A 85 -0.70 2.00 -5.96
CA ILE A 85 -0.56 0.59 -6.34
C ILE A 85 -1.31 -0.23 -5.29
N LEU A 86 -2.40 -0.88 -5.69
CA LEU A 86 -3.17 -1.75 -4.79
C LEU A 86 -2.67 -3.19 -4.92
N VAL A 87 -2.22 -3.78 -3.81
CA VAL A 87 -1.80 -5.19 -3.78
C VAL A 87 -3.01 -6.08 -3.47
N SER A 88 -3.25 -7.07 -4.32
CA SER A 88 -4.29 -8.10 -4.19
C SER A 88 -3.67 -9.49 -4.26
N SER A 89 -4.45 -10.52 -3.94
CA SER A 89 -3.99 -11.91 -3.97
C SER A 89 -5.07 -12.89 -4.43
N GLY A 90 -4.71 -14.16 -4.62
CA GLY A 90 -5.58 -15.21 -5.15
C GLY A 90 -6.33 -16.06 -4.14
N ARG A 91 -6.32 -15.72 -2.85
CA ARG A 91 -7.07 -16.46 -1.83
C ARG A 91 -8.58 -16.27 -1.91
N LEU A 92 -9.32 -17.27 -1.42
CA LEU A 92 -10.76 -17.17 -1.24
C LEU A 92 -11.13 -15.91 -0.43
N GLY A 93 -12.07 -15.12 -0.95
CA GLY A 93 -12.50 -13.86 -0.36
C GLY A 93 -11.73 -12.63 -0.84
N SER A 94 -10.59 -12.79 -1.54
CA SER A 94 -9.80 -11.65 -2.03
C SER A 94 -10.57 -10.79 -3.02
N ILE A 95 -11.43 -11.36 -3.88
CA ILE A 95 -12.29 -10.60 -4.80
C ILE A 95 -13.07 -9.51 -4.05
N ASN A 96 -13.75 -9.88 -2.96
CA ASN A 96 -14.52 -8.92 -2.16
C ASN A 96 -13.61 -7.84 -1.56
N HIS A 97 -12.50 -8.23 -0.93
CA HIS A 97 -11.57 -7.27 -0.32
C HIS A 97 -10.99 -6.30 -1.35
N THR A 98 -10.66 -6.80 -2.54
CA THR A 98 -10.10 -5.99 -3.62
C THR A 98 -11.13 -5.02 -4.17
N ILE A 99 -12.37 -5.47 -4.45
CA ILE A 99 -13.42 -4.57 -4.92
C ILE A 99 -13.77 -3.52 -3.88
N LEU A 100 -13.91 -3.88 -2.60
CA LEU A 100 -14.15 -2.92 -1.53
C LEU A 100 -13.02 -1.87 -1.42
N SER A 101 -11.77 -2.30 -1.61
CA SER A 101 -10.62 -1.40 -1.63
C SER A 101 -10.66 -0.46 -2.84
N LEU A 102 -10.99 -0.97 -4.02
CA LEU A 102 -11.13 -0.20 -5.25
C LEU A 102 -12.26 0.85 -5.14
N GLU A 103 -13.42 0.48 -4.58
CA GLU A 103 -14.51 1.42 -4.32
C GLU A 103 -14.11 2.50 -3.29
N ALA A 104 -13.34 2.12 -2.26
CA ALA A 104 -12.81 3.09 -1.29
C ALA A 104 -11.84 4.10 -1.91
N LEU A 105 -10.99 3.67 -2.86
CA LEU A 105 -10.10 4.55 -3.63
C LEU A 105 -10.91 5.47 -4.54
N LYS A 106 -11.86 4.90 -5.30
CA LYS A 106 -12.71 5.64 -6.24
C LYS A 106 -13.57 6.70 -5.56
N SER A 107 -14.17 6.37 -4.42
CA SER A 107 -14.98 7.32 -3.65
C SER A 107 -14.19 8.54 -3.14
N ARG A 108 -12.86 8.44 -3.07
CA ARG A 108 -11.93 9.53 -2.72
C ARG A 108 -11.27 10.20 -3.91
N GLY A 109 -11.65 9.81 -5.14
CA GLY A 109 -11.04 10.35 -6.36
C GLY A 109 -9.56 10.01 -6.51
N LEU A 110 -9.08 8.95 -5.86
CA LEU A 110 -7.70 8.51 -5.98
C LEU A 110 -7.45 7.81 -7.32
N GLU A 111 -6.32 8.14 -7.95
CA GLU A 111 -5.84 7.44 -9.12
C GLU A 111 -5.30 6.06 -8.72
N LEU A 112 -5.85 5.01 -9.33
CA LEU A 112 -5.27 3.68 -9.28
C LEU A 112 -4.25 3.56 -10.42
N TYR A 113 -2.96 3.63 -10.09
CA TYR A 113 -1.88 3.44 -11.05
C TYR A 113 -1.77 1.99 -11.48
N ALA A 114 -1.85 1.06 -10.51
CA ALA A 114 -1.78 -0.36 -10.80
C ALA A 114 -2.52 -1.21 -9.76
N LEU A 115 -3.00 -2.37 -10.20
CA LEU A 115 -3.31 -3.49 -9.33
C LEU A 115 -2.20 -4.53 -9.45
N ALA A 116 -1.51 -4.76 -8.33
CA ALA A 116 -0.43 -5.73 -8.25
C ALA A 116 -0.96 -7.03 -7.63
N TYR A 117 -0.96 -8.10 -8.42
CA TYR A 117 -1.51 -9.40 -8.05
C TYR A 117 -0.40 -10.32 -7.55
N ASN A 118 -0.42 -10.63 -6.26
CA ASN A 118 0.57 -11.46 -5.61
C ASN A 118 0.32 -12.95 -5.88
N LEU A 119 1.24 -13.58 -6.63
CA LEU A 119 1.20 -15.01 -6.95
C LEU A 119 1.73 -15.90 -5.82
N ASN A 120 2.35 -15.33 -4.77
CA ASN A 120 2.92 -16.05 -3.63
C ASN A 120 2.02 -16.02 -2.38
N ASP A 121 0.70 -16.01 -2.55
CA ASP A 121 -0.23 -15.95 -1.43
C ASP A 121 -0.44 -17.33 -0.76
N GLU A 122 -0.97 -17.33 0.47
CA GLU A 122 -1.19 -18.52 1.30
C GLU A 122 -2.15 -19.55 0.66
N SER A 123 -3.02 -19.10 -0.24
CA SER A 123 -3.89 -19.99 -1.02
C SER A 123 -3.14 -20.52 -2.24
N GLN A 124 -2.61 -21.74 -2.12
CA GLN A 124 -1.96 -22.45 -3.24
C GLN A 124 -2.95 -23.11 -4.22
N ASP A 125 -4.22 -22.69 -4.20
CA ASP A 125 -5.20 -23.20 -5.16
C ASP A 125 -5.09 -22.44 -6.48
N GLU A 126 -4.46 -23.08 -7.46
CA GLU A 126 -4.26 -22.49 -8.79
C GLU A 126 -5.56 -22.14 -9.50
N LEU A 127 -6.64 -22.91 -9.30
CA LEU A 127 -7.92 -22.66 -9.96
C LEU A 127 -8.54 -21.38 -9.41
N ILE A 128 -8.61 -21.27 -8.09
CA ILE A 128 -9.14 -20.07 -7.41
C ILE A 128 -8.32 -18.83 -7.78
N SER A 129 -6.98 -18.95 -7.77
CA SER A 129 -6.11 -17.84 -8.12
C SER A 129 -6.26 -17.40 -9.59
N LYS A 130 -6.36 -18.35 -10.54
CA LYS A 130 -6.55 -18.04 -11.96
C LYS A 130 -7.93 -17.39 -12.23
N ASP A 131 -8.98 -17.91 -11.61
CA ASP A 131 -10.33 -17.38 -11.77
C ASP A 131 -10.45 -15.98 -11.15
N THR A 132 -9.91 -15.77 -9.95
CA THR A 132 -9.82 -14.47 -9.29
C THR A 132 -9.10 -13.44 -10.15
N ALA A 133 -7.94 -13.79 -10.70
CA ALA A 133 -7.19 -12.90 -11.58
C ALA A 133 -8.00 -12.55 -12.84
N THR A 134 -8.68 -13.53 -13.44
CA THR A 134 -9.52 -13.33 -14.63
C THR A 134 -10.65 -12.35 -14.34
N TYR A 135 -11.36 -12.56 -13.23
CA TYR A 135 -12.45 -11.68 -12.80
C TYR A 135 -11.96 -10.25 -12.54
N LEU A 136 -10.88 -10.09 -11.76
CA LEU A 136 -10.34 -8.76 -11.41
C LEU A 136 -9.82 -8.01 -12.64
N LYS A 137 -9.21 -8.69 -13.62
CA LYS A 137 -8.81 -8.06 -14.89
C LYS A 137 -10.02 -7.49 -15.64
N ALA A 138 -11.11 -8.24 -15.74
CA ALA A 138 -12.34 -7.78 -16.38
C ALA A 138 -12.98 -6.60 -15.64
N TYR A 139 -12.98 -6.64 -14.30
CA TYR A 139 -13.47 -5.55 -13.46
C TYR A 139 -12.64 -4.27 -13.66
N LEU A 140 -11.30 -4.36 -13.65
CA LEU A 140 -10.40 -3.23 -13.89
C LEU A 140 -10.61 -2.63 -15.29
N ALA A 141 -10.71 -3.45 -16.33
CA ALA A 141 -10.96 -2.96 -17.70
C ALA A 141 -12.24 -2.12 -17.79
N THR A 142 -13.24 -2.39 -16.95
CA THR A 142 -14.52 -1.66 -16.92
C THR A 142 -14.46 -0.41 -16.03
N HIS A 143 -13.85 -0.51 -14.85
CA HIS A 143 -13.98 0.52 -13.81
C HIS A 143 -12.72 1.38 -13.61
N PHE A 144 -11.56 0.87 -13.99
CA PHE A 144 -10.23 1.51 -13.87
C PHE A 144 -9.40 1.24 -15.13
N PRO A 145 -9.86 1.67 -16.33
CA PRO A 145 -9.27 1.26 -17.60
C PRO A 145 -7.83 1.73 -17.84
N GLN A 146 -7.34 2.70 -17.04
CA GLN A 146 -5.96 3.19 -17.10
C GLN A 146 -5.03 2.47 -16.13
N ALA A 147 -5.57 1.70 -15.18
CA ALA A 147 -4.76 1.00 -14.19
C ALA A 147 -4.00 -0.16 -14.84
N LEU A 148 -2.72 -0.27 -14.52
CA LEU A 148 -1.89 -1.38 -14.96
C LEU A 148 -2.21 -2.65 -14.16
N TRP A 149 -2.09 -3.80 -14.81
CA TRP A 149 -2.02 -5.10 -14.13
C TRP A 149 -0.56 -5.50 -13.96
N ILE A 150 -0.16 -5.85 -12.74
CA ILE A 150 1.20 -6.32 -12.44
C ILE A 150 1.10 -7.68 -11.76
N ASP A 151 1.68 -8.71 -12.35
CA ASP A 151 1.88 -9.99 -11.65
C ASP A 151 3.15 -9.89 -10.79
N ILE A 152 3.02 -10.03 -9.46
CA ILE A 152 4.17 -10.12 -8.57
C ILE A 152 4.61 -11.60 -8.54
N PRO A 153 5.82 -11.91 -9.03
CA PRO A 153 6.27 -13.30 -9.16
C PRO A 153 6.64 -13.91 -7.81
N VAL A 154 6.61 -15.25 -7.76
CA VAL A 154 7.22 -16.02 -6.68
C VAL A 154 8.74 -16.00 -6.88
N LEU A 155 9.47 -15.35 -5.97
CA LEU A 155 10.93 -15.41 -5.95
C LEU A 155 11.35 -16.76 -5.36
N LYS A 156 12.18 -17.50 -6.09
CA LYS A 156 12.77 -18.78 -5.66
C LYS A 156 14.11 -18.57 -4.96
#